data_AF-A0A929BZJ9-F1
#
_entry.id   AF-A0A929BZJ9-F1
#
_cell.length_a   1.000
_cell.length_b   1.000
_cell.length_c   1.000
_cell.angle_alpha   90.00
_cell.angle_beta   90.00
_cell.angle_gamma   90.00
#
_symmetry.space_group_name_H-M   'P 1'
#
loop_
_entity.id
_entity.type
_entity.pdbx_description
1 polymer ?
#
loop_
_entity_poly.entity_id
_entity_poly.type
_entity_poly.pdbx_seq_one_letter_code
_entity_poly.pdbx_strand_id
1 'polypeptide(L)'
;MEPTTIIILVLSILFISTFTRSALGFGDALIAMPLLALVVGMQVATPLTAFGASTIALTILISGGWRKVDLKAAWRLIVSSLVGIPIGLYFLKTAPEPVIKGALGALLIAFGLYNLIAPKLPTFRNEKLAYAFGLIAGILGGAYNTNGPPVVVYGTLRGWLPESFRSTLQAYFLPTGGMILISHG
;
A
#
# COMPACT_ATOMS: atom_id res chain seq x y z
N MET A 1 -7.85 -24.98 11.95
CA MET A 1 -8.28 -25.19 10.55
C MET A 1 -7.29 -26.16 9.93
N GLU A 2 -7.76 -27.07 9.07
CA GLU A 2 -6.85 -27.94 8.32
C GLU A 2 -5.87 -27.08 7.49
N PRO A 3 -4.57 -27.45 7.39
CA PRO A 3 -3.59 -26.68 6.64
C PRO A 3 -4.01 -26.40 5.20
N THR A 4 -4.65 -27.36 4.56
CA THR A 4 -5.20 -27.24 3.19
C THR A 4 -6.23 -26.12 3.09
N THR A 5 -7.12 -25.97 4.08
CA THR A 5 -8.13 -24.90 4.10
C THR A 5 -7.49 -23.52 4.22
N ILE A 6 -6.46 -23.39 5.07
CA ILE A 6 -5.73 -22.13 5.22
C ILE A 6 -5.08 -21.73 3.90
N ILE A 7 -4.40 -22.68 3.24
CA ILE A 7 -3.74 -22.43 1.94
C ILE A 7 -4.75 -21.99 0.89
N ILE A 8 -5.90 -22.68 0.76
CA ILE A 8 -6.94 -22.34 -0.21
C ILE A 8 -7.48 -20.92 0.04
N LEU A 9 -7.72 -20.55 1.30
CA LEU A 9 -8.17 -19.20 1.66
C LEU A 9 -7.13 -18.14 1.32
N VAL A 10 -5.87 -18.36 1.70
CA VAL A 10 -4.77 -17.44 1.40
C VAL A 10 -4.64 -17.23 -0.11
N LEU A 11 -4.64 -18.30 -0.90
CA LEU A 11 -4.56 -18.22 -2.36
C LEU A 11 -5.75 -17.48 -2.97
N SER A 12 -6.96 -17.73 -2.45
CA SER A 12 -8.17 -17.06 -2.92
C SER A 12 -8.15 -15.56 -2.60
N ILE A 13 -7.72 -15.18 -1.40
CA ILE A 13 -7.58 -13.78 -0.99
C ILE A 13 -6.52 -13.08 -1.85
N LEU A 14 -5.36 -13.72 -2.04
CA LEU A 14 -4.30 -13.18 -2.91
C LEU A 14 -4.78 -13.05 -4.35
N PHE A 15 -5.52 -14.02 -4.89
CA PHE A 15 -6.08 -13.95 -6.23
C PHE A 15 -7.02 -12.75 -6.40
N ILE A 16 -8.01 -12.59 -5.51
CA ILE A 16 -8.97 -11.48 -5.57
C ILE A 16 -8.24 -10.13 -5.43
N SER A 17 -7.34 -10.02 -4.46
CA SER A 17 -6.60 -8.78 -4.22
C SER A 17 -5.71 -8.37 -5.39
N THR A 18 -4.98 -9.32 -5.98
CA THR A 18 -4.11 -9.07 -7.13
C THR A 18 -4.89 -8.81 -8.40
N PHE A 19 -6.07 -9.43 -8.57
CA PHE A 19 -7.00 -9.11 -9.64
C PHE A 19 -7.47 -7.65 -9.55
N THR A 20 -7.87 -7.19 -8.35
CA THR A 20 -8.22 -5.77 -8.13
C THR A 20 -7.05 -4.84 -8.46
N ARG A 21 -5.83 -5.20 -8.06
CA ARG A 21 -4.63 -4.42 -8.40
C ARG A 21 -4.34 -4.41 -9.91
N SER A 22 -4.62 -5.48 -10.64
CA SER A 22 -4.47 -5.49 -12.10
C SER A 22 -5.40 -4.48 -12.77
N ALA A 23 -6.64 -4.36 -12.29
CA ALA A 23 -7.62 -3.41 -12.82
C ALA A 23 -7.30 -1.95 -12.44
N LEU A 24 -6.95 -1.71 -11.17
CA LEU A 24 -6.83 -0.36 -10.60
C LEU A 24 -5.39 0.17 -10.50
N GLY A 25 -4.39 -0.71 -10.57
CA GLY A 25 -2.97 -0.42 -10.29
C GLY A 25 -2.62 -0.38 -8.79
N PHE A 26 -3.60 -0.49 -7.90
CA PHE A 26 -3.44 -0.52 -6.44
C PHE A 26 -4.64 -1.23 -5.78
N GLY A 27 -4.60 -1.36 -4.45
CA GLY A 27 -5.76 -1.80 -3.67
C GLY A 27 -5.77 -3.28 -3.31
N ASP A 28 -4.74 -4.02 -3.73
CA ASP A 28 -4.46 -5.37 -3.25
C ASP A 28 -4.36 -5.41 -1.73
N ALA A 29 -3.55 -4.55 -1.12
CA ALA A 29 -3.38 -4.55 0.33
C ALA A 29 -4.68 -4.20 1.09
N LEU A 30 -5.54 -3.36 0.51
CA LEU A 30 -6.84 -2.99 1.12
C LEU A 30 -7.79 -4.18 1.23
N ILE A 31 -7.65 -5.17 0.35
CA ILE A 31 -8.42 -6.42 0.36
C ILE A 31 -7.67 -7.49 1.14
N ALA A 32 -6.40 -7.69 0.80
CA ALA A 32 -5.60 -8.79 1.31
C ALA A 32 -5.33 -8.66 2.81
N MET A 33 -5.01 -7.46 3.31
CA MET A 33 -4.59 -7.30 4.70
C MET A 33 -5.68 -7.60 5.72
N PRO A 34 -6.89 -7.02 5.66
CA PRO A 34 -7.92 -7.37 6.64
C PRO A 34 -8.30 -8.86 6.58
N LEU A 35 -8.33 -9.47 5.39
CA LEU A 35 -8.70 -10.87 5.23
C LEU A 35 -7.58 -11.82 5.70
N LEU A 36 -6.33 -11.59 5.29
CA LEU A 36 -5.18 -12.38 5.72
C LEU A 36 -4.90 -12.21 7.21
N ALA A 37 -5.09 -11.01 7.77
CA ALA A 37 -4.95 -10.80 9.21
C ALA A 37 -5.92 -11.65 10.04
N LEU A 38 -7.10 -11.98 9.51
CA LEU A 38 -8.06 -12.88 10.15
C LEU A 38 -7.68 -14.36 10.02
N VAL A 39 -6.98 -14.74 8.94
CA VAL A 39 -6.63 -16.15 8.65
C VAL A 39 -5.27 -16.54 9.23
N VAL A 40 -4.25 -15.70 9.04
CA VAL A 40 -2.84 -16.01 9.38
C VAL A 40 -2.20 -14.99 10.33
N GLY A 41 -2.95 -13.98 10.78
CA GLY A 41 -2.43 -12.93 11.66
C GLY A 41 -1.68 -11.84 10.91
N MET A 42 -1.53 -10.68 11.56
CA MET A 42 -0.94 -9.47 10.97
C MET A 42 0.53 -9.65 10.62
N GLN A 43 1.28 -10.38 11.45
CA GLN A 43 2.72 -10.57 11.34
C GLN A 43 3.09 -11.40 10.10
N VAL A 44 2.21 -12.31 9.67
CA VAL A 44 2.39 -13.10 8.43
C VAL A 44 1.75 -12.38 7.23
N ALA A 45 0.59 -11.75 7.41
CA ALA A 45 -0.11 -11.04 6.35
C ALA A 45 0.71 -9.89 5.74
N THR A 46 1.39 -9.12 6.59
CA THR A 46 2.17 -7.93 6.17
C THR A 46 3.30 -8.28 5.20
N PRO A 47 4.26 -9.18 5.52
CA PRO A 47 5.31 -9.55 4.57
C PRO A 47 4.76 -10.32 3.36
N LEU A 48 3.73 -11.15 3.53
CA LEU A 48 3.15 -11.89 2.40
C LEU A 48 2.56 -10.95 1.33
N THR A 49 1.82 -9.94 1.77
CA THR A 49 1.27 -8.93 0.86
C THR A 49 2.36 -8.03 0.28
N ALA A 50 3.39 -7.68 1.05
CA ALA A 50 4.53 -6.89 0.58
C ALA A 50 5.32 -7.62 -0.52
N PHE A 51 5.45 -8.95 -0.41
CA PHE A 51 6.12 -9.79 -1.40
C PHE A 51 5.35 -9.81 -2.73
N GLY A 52 4.05 -10.10 -2.68
CA GLY A 52 3.20 -10.07 -3.87
C GLY A 52 3.19 -8.69 -4.52
N ALA A 53 3.09 -7.64 -3.70
CA ALA A 53 3.09 -6.27 -4.17
C ALA A 53 4.39 -5.85 -4.85
N SER A 54 5.53 -6.25 -4.29
CA SER A 54 6.86 -5.95 -4.84
C SER A 54 7.09 -6.71 -6.15
N THR A 55 6.63 -7.95 -6.23
CA THR A 55 6.71 -8.77 -7.46
C THR A 55 5.95 -8.10 -8.61
N ILE A 56 4.69 -7.70 -8.38
CA ILE A 56 3.87 -7.02 -9.38
C ILE A 56 4.50 -5.68 -9.80
N ALA A 57 4.98 -4.91 -8.83
CA ALA A 57 5.63 -3.63 -9.09
C ALA A 57 6.87 -3.79 -9.98
N LEU A 58 7.72 -4.78 -9.67
CA LEU A 58 8.91 -5.10 -10.45
C LEU A 58 8.55 -5.49 -11.89
N THR A 59 7.57 -6.38 -12.07
CA THR A 59 7.12 -6.82 -13.40
C THR A 59 6.67 -5.64 -14.25
N ILE A 60 5.78 -4.79 -13.72
CA ILE A 60 5.24 -3.63 -14.47
C ILE A 60 6.35 -2.64 -14.84
N LEU A 61 7.31 -2.41 -13.93
CA LEU A 61 8.42 -1.50 -14.21
C LEU A 61 9.33 -2.05 -15.30
N ILE A 62 9.69 -3.35 -15.26
CA ILE A 62 10.56 -3.98 -16.27
C ILE A 62 9.86 -4.03 -17.64
N SER A 63 8.54 -4.22 -17.69
CA SER A 63 7.74 -4.19 -18.93
C SER A 63 7.62 -2.81 -19.58
N GLY A 64 8.38 -1.81 -19.15
CA GLY A 64 8.44 -0.47 -19.74
C GLY A 64 7.63 0.59 -19.00
N GLY A 65 6.96 0.24 -17.90
CA GLY A 65 6.19 1.17 -17.07
C GLY A 65 7.04 2.31 -16.50
N TRP A 66 8.36 2.11 -16.35
CA TRP A 66 9.30 3.10 -15.84
C TRP A 66 9.32 4.42 -16.64
N ARG A 67 9.01 4.39 -17.94
CA ARG A 67 9.05 5.56 -18.83
C ARG A 67 7.98 6.61 -18.51
N LYS A 68 6.91 6.22 -17.83
CA LYS A 68 5.75 7.07 -17.51
C LYS A 68 5.75 7.56 -16.06
N VAL A 69 6.79 7.21 -15.29
CA VAL A 69 6.91 7.53 -13.86
C VAL A 69 7.20 9.02 -13.66
N ASP A 70 6.46 9.66 -12.76
CA ASP A 70 6.85 10.96 -12.20
C ASP A 70 7.95 10.73 -11.14
N LEU A 71 9.20 10.63 -11.60
CA LEU A 71 10.35 10.32 -10.75
C LEU A 71 10.54 11.32 -9.61
N LYS A 72 10.22 12.61 -9.86
CA LYS A 72 10.34 13.68 -8.87
C LYS A 72 9.38 13.47 -7.71
N ALA A 73 8.14 13.08 -8.00
CA ALA A 73 7.18 12.77 -6.96
C ALA A 73 7.49 11.42 -6.29
N ALA A 74 7.85 10.40 -7.07
CA ALA A 74 8.16 9.07 -6.57
C ALA A 74 9.26 9.11 -5.51
N TRP A 75 10.42 9.73 -5.78
CA TRP A 75 11.53 9.72 -4.83
C TRP A 75 11.19 10.44 -3.51
N ARG A 76 10.42 11.53 -3.57
CA ARG A 76 10.00 12.30 -2.37
C ARG A 76 9.07 11.47 -1.48
N LEU A 77 8.12 10.79 -2.12
CA LEU A 77 7.21 9.86 -1.43
C LEU A 77 7.98 8.69 -0.83
N ILE A 78 8.92 8.10 -1.59
CA ILE A 78 9.76 6.98 -1.13
C ILE A 78 10.56 7.41 0.09
N VAL A 79 11.37 8.47 0.00
CA VAL A 79 12.27 8.89 1.09
C VAL A 79 11.51 9.15 2.39
N SER A 80 10.38 9.86 2.33
CA SER A 80 9.55 10.06 3.53
C SER A 80 8.87 8.77 4.02
N SER A 81 8.49 7.87 3.10
CA SER A 81 7.93 6.57 3.49
C SER A 81 8.95 5.68 4.17
N LEU A 82 10.23 5.70 3.73
CA LEU A 82 11.29 4.93 4.37
C LEU A 82 11.49 5.35 5.84
N VAL A 83 11.23 6.62 6.18
CA VAL A 83 11.22 7.10 7.56
C VAL A 83 9.94 6.67 8.31
N GLY A 84 8.80 6.66 7.63
CA GLY A 84 7.52 6.25 8.22
C GLY A 84 7.40 4.74 8.50
N ILE A 85 8.04 3.90 7.68
CA ILE A 85 7.96 2.43 7.78
C ILE A 85 8.41 1.93 9.17
N PRO A 86 9.59 2.30 9.70
CA PRO A 86 10.01 1.93 11.06
C PRO A 86 9.00 2.33 12.14
N ILE A 87 8.38 3.51 12.00
CA ILE A 87 7.38 4.02 12.97
C ILE A 87 6.13 3.14 12.93
N GLY A 88 5.64 2.79 11.74
CA GLY A 88 4.50 1.90 11.56
C GLY A 88 4.77 0.48 12.09
N LEU A 89 5.95 -0.06 11.81
CA LEU A 89 6.39 -1.36 12.30
C LEU A 89 6.52 -1.40 13.82
N TYR A 90 7.09 -0.35 14.40
CA TYR A 90 7.18 -0.21 15.85
C TYR A 90 5.79 -0.24 16.47
N PHE A 91 4.87 0.58 15.96
CA PHE A 91 3.49 0.61 16.42
C PHE A 91 2.79 -0.75 16.30
N LEU A 92 2.97 -1.45 15.17
CA LEU A 92 2.44 -2.79 14.95
C LEU A 92 2.96 -3.81 15.98
N LYS A 93 4.24 -3.71 16.38
CA LYS A 93 4.87 -4.65 17.32
C LYS A 93 4.53 -4.35 18.79
N THR A 94 4.31 -3.08 19.16
CA THR A 94 4.14 -2.68 20.56
C THR A 94 2.71 -2.42 20.98
N ALA A 95 1.82 -2.03 20.05
CA ALA A 95 0.44 -1.72 20.39
C ALA A 95 -0.41 -2.98 20.57
N PRO A 96 -1.45 -2.94 21.42
CA PRO A 96 -2.37 -4.06 21.57
C PRO A 96 -3.06 -4.44 20.26
N GLU A 97 -3.18 -5.73 19.98
CA GLU A 97 -3.77 -6.24 18.74
C GLU A 97 -5.19 -5.68 18.44
N PRO A 98 -6.11 -5.52 19.42
CA PRO A 98 -7.41 -4.91 19.16
C PRO A 98 -7.31 -3.47 18.66
N VAL A 99 -6.33 -2.71 19.13
CA VAL A 99 -6.09 -1.32 18.71
C VAL A 99 -5.60 -1.28 17.27
N ILE A 100 -4.64 -2.16 16.92
CA ILE A 100 -4.10 -2.28 15.55
C ILE A 100 -5.21 -2.65 14.56
N LYS A 101 -6.03 -3.65 14.88
CA LYS A 101 -7.15 -4.09 14.04
C LYS A 101 -8.24 -3.03 13.93
N GLY A 102 -8.58 -2.37 15.04
CA GLY A 102 -9.56 -1.28 15.07
C GLY A 102 -9.12 -0.09 14.21
N ALA A 103 -7.85 0.31 14.31
CA ALA A 103 -7.29 1.39 13.48
C ALA A 103 -7.27 1.03 11.99
N LEU A 104 -6.96 -0.22 11.63
CA LEU A 104 -7.09 -0.70 10.25
C LEU A 104 -8.54 -0.61 9.76
N GLY A 105 -9.51 -1.07 10.56
CA GLY A 105 -10.92 -0.98 10.22
C GLY A 105 -11.38 0.47 10.00
N ALA A 106 -10.98 1.39 10.88
CA ALA A 106 -11.27 2.81 10.75
C ALA A 106 -10.65 3.42 9.47
N LEU A 107 -9.40 3.06 9.15
CA LEU A 107 -8.73 3.46 7.90
C LEU A 107 -9.52 2.98 6.67
N LEU A 108 -9.94 1.72 6.65
CA LEU A 108 -10.71 1.14 5.54
C LEU A 108 -12.07 1.82 5.35
N ILE A 109 -12.78 2.09 6.45
CA ILE A 109 -14.05 2.83 6.42
C ILE A 109 -13.84 4.24 5.89
N ALA A 110 -12.85 4.97 6.43
CA ALA A 110 -12.55 6.33 6.02
C ALA A 110 -12.18 6.40 4.53
N PHE A 111 -11.33 5.48 4.06
CA PHE A 111 -10.94 5.43 2.66
C PHE A 111 -12.08 4.97 1.73
N GLY A 112 -12.90 4.02 2.18
CA GLY A 112 -14.11 3.60 1.45
C GLY A 112 -15.09 4.75 1.29
N LEU A 113 -15.34 5.51 2.36
CA LEU A 113 -16.20 6.68 2.34
C LEU A 113 -15.63 7.80 1.45
N TYR A 114 -14.32 8.02 1.49
CA TYR A 114 -13.64 8.94 0.58
C TYR A 114 -13.90 8.58 -0.90
N ASN A 115 -13.79 7.30 -1.26
CA ASN A 115 -14.05 6.85 -2.63
C ASN A 115 -15.54 6.93 -3.00
N LEU A 116 -16.45 6.69 -2.05
CA LEU A 116 -17.89 6.78 -2.27
C LEU A 116 -18.37 8.23 -2.49
N ILE A 117 -17.82 9.17 -1.72
CA ILE A 117 -18.13 10.61 -1.87
C ILE A 117 -17.48 11.16 -3.15
N ALA A 118 -16.34 10.61 -3.56
CA ALA A 118 -15.55 11.04 -4.71
C ALA A 118 -15.36 12.58 -4.73
N PRO A 119 -14.80 13.19 -3.66
CA PRO A 119 -14.71 14.63 -3.54
C PRO A 119 -13.90 15.22 -4.71
N LYS A 120 -14.38 16.34 -5.25
CA LYS A 120 -13.64 17.12 -6.25
C LYS A 120 -12.47 17.80 -5.56
N LEU A 121 -11.32 17.15 -5.59
CA LEU A 121 -10.10 17.70 -5.02
C LEU A 121 -9.47 18.74 -5.97
N PRO A 122 -8.97 19.87 -5.44
CA PRO A 122 -8.21 20.83 -6.23
C PRO A 122 -6.86 20.23 -6.65
N THR A 123 -6.30 20.73 -7.75
CA THR A 123 -4.94 20.36 -8.15
C THR A 123 -3.92 21.21 -7.42
N PHE A 124 -3.11 20.58 -6.55
CA PHE A 124 -2.01 21.25 -5.85
C PHE A 124 -0.66 20.86 -6.46
N ARG A 125 0.12 21.89 -6.81
CA ARG A 125 1.48 21.71 -7.32
C ARG A 125 2.57 21.77 -6.23
N ASN A 126 2.18 21.91 -4.96
CA ASN A 126 3.15 21.98 -3.86
C ASN A 126 3.87 20.63 -3.70
N GLU A 127 5.14 20.61 -4.08
CA GLU A 127 5.99 19.43 -4.05
C GLU A 127 6.28 18.93 -2.63
N LYS A 128 6.18 19.81 -1.61
CA LYS A 128 6.44 19.46 -0.22
C LYS A 128 5.37 18.53 0.37
N LEU A 129 4.14 18.56 -0.17
CA LEU A 129 3.07 17.67 0.25
C LEU A 129 3.44 16.19 0.04
N ALA A 130 4.30 15.88 -0.93
CA ALA A 130 4.81 14.53 -1.14
C ALA A 130 5.47 13.94 0.12
N TYR A 131 6.15 14.76 0.92
CA TYR A 131 6.78 14.28 2.15
C TYR A 131 5.76 13.95 3.24
N ALA A 132 4.69 14.73 3.37
CA ALA A 132 3.63 14.47 4.34
C ALA A 132 2.84 13.20 3.97
N PHE A 133 2.40 13.12 2.71
CA PHE A 133 1.69 11.94 2.21
C PHE A 133 2.56 10.70 2.21
N GLY A 134 3.84 10.83 1.87
CA GLY A 134 4.79 9.72 1.94
C GLY A 134 5.07 9.28 3.37
N LEU A 135 5.19 10.19 4.34
CA LEU A 135 5.34 9.79 5.75
C LEU A 135 4.13 8.99 6.25
N ILE A 136 2.91 9.48 5.98
CA ILE A 136 1.66 8.78 6.34
C ILE A 136 1.60 7.43 5.62
N ALA A 137 1.90 7.40 4.32
CA ALA A 137 1.97 6.17 3.55
C ALA A 137 2.97 5.19 4.17
N GLY A 138 4.17 5.64 4.53
CA GLY A 138 5.18 4.83 5.19
C GLY A 138 4.71 4.22 6.50
N ILE A 139 4.06 5.00 7.37
CA ILE A 139 3.50 4.50 8.64
C ILE A 139 2.45 3.40 8.36
N LEU A 140 1.51 3.65 7.44
CA LEU A 140 0.49 2.67 7.08
C LEU A 140 1.07 1.46 6.33
N GLY A 141 2.14 1.65 5.56
CA GLY A 141 2.88 0.60 4.87
C GLY A 141 3.62 -0.29 5.86
N GLY A 142 4.31 0.28 6.84
CA GLY A 142 4.99 -0.48 7.88
C GLY A 142 4.01 -1.27 8.76
N ALA A 143 2.90 -0.65 9.16
CA ALA A 143 1.93 -1.29 10.06
C ALA A 143 1.00 -2.29 9.36
N TYR A 144 0.62 -2.01 8.11
CA TYR A 144 -0.46 -2.72 7.43
C TYR A 144 -0.15 -3.04 5.97
N ASN A 145 1.07 -2.83 5.47
CA ASN A 145 1.37 -2.87 4.03
C ASN A 145 0.36 -2.07 3.16
N THR A 146 -0.28 -1.05 3.74
CA THR A 146 -1.37 -0.28 3.13
C THR A 146 -0.93 1.17 2.90
N ASN A 147 0.19 1.31 2.22
CA ASN A 147 0.78 2.58 1.80
C ASN A 147 0.06 3.21 0.59
N GLY A 148 -0.87 2.49 -0.06
CA GLY A 148 -1.60 2.94 -1.24
C GLY A 148 -2.50 4.19 -1.04
N PRO A 149 -3.41 4.22 -0.03
CA PRO A 149 -4.39 5.30 0.10
C PRO A 149 -3.82 6.71 0.12
N PRO A 150 -2.80 7.04 0.95
CA PRO A 150 -2.26 8.40 0.96
C PRO A 150 -1.59 8.77 -0.38
N VAL A 151 -0.92 7.81 -1.03
CA VAL A 151 -0.27 8.05 -2.32
C VAL A 151 -1.29 8.23 -3.45
N VAL A 152 -2.40 7.50 -3.41
CA VAL A 152 -3.54 7.67 -4.32
C VAL A 152 -4.13 9.06 -4.18
N VAL A 153 -4.42 9.51 -2.96
CA VAL A 153 -4.93 10.87 -2.70
C VAL A 153 -3.95 11.92 -3.20
N TYR A 154 -2.65 11.76 -2.93
CA TYR A 154 -1.63 12.66 -3.44
C TYR A 154 -1.56 12.68 -4.98
N GLY A 155 -1.66 11.52 -5.63
CA GLY A 155 -1.69 11.42 -7.09
C GLY A 155 -2.89 12.12 -7.71
N THR A 156 -4.06 12.04 -7.05
CA THR A 156 -5.27 12.79 -7.44
C THR A 156 -5.05 14.29 -7.28
N LEU A 157 -4.47 14.75 -6.16
CA LEU A 157 -4.11 16.16 -5.95
C LEU A 157 -3.10 16.67 -6.97
N ARG A 158 -2.22 15.80 -7.48
CA ARG A 158 -1.26 16.14 -8.54
C ARG A 158 -1.86 16.10 -9.94
N GLY A 159 -3.07 15.56 -10.09
CA GLY A 159 -3.73 15.41 -11.39
C GLY A 159 -2.99 14.45 -12.33
N TRP A 160 -2.40 13.37 -11.79
CA TRP A 160 -1.73 12.37 -12.63
C TRP A 160 -2.70 11.73 -13.62
N LEU A 161 -2.27 11.62 -14.88
CA LEU A 161 -2.96 10.82 -15.88
C LEU A 161 -2.90 9.33 -15.50
N PRO A 162 -3.87 8.49 -15.90
CA PRO A 162 -3.95 7.09 -15.48
C PRO A 162 -2.67 6.27 -15.68
N GLU A 163 -1.97 6.46 -16.80
CA GLU A 163 -0.70 5.77 -17.08
C GLU A 163 0.39 6.17 -16.07
N SER A 164 0.63 7.48 -15.91
CA SER A 164 1.62 7.99 -14.96
C SER A 164 1.25 7.67 -13.53
N PHE A 165 -0.04 7.66 -13.20
CA PHE A 165 -0.55 7.28 -11.88
C PHE A 165 -0.16 5.84 -11.56
N ARG A 166 -0.51 4.87 -12.43
CA ARG A 166 -0.19 3.46 -12.22
C ARG A 166 1.31 3.21 -12.16
N SER A 167 2.06 3.76 -13.12
CA SER A 167 3.52 3.60 -13.17
C SER A 167 4.22 4.19 -11.95
N THR A 168 3.83 5.39 -11.52
CA THR A 168 4.43 6.06 -10.35
C THR A 168 4.13 5.29 -9.06
N LEU A 169 2.93 4.74 -8.94
CA LEU A 169 2.60 3.84 -7.83
C LEU A 169 3.49 2.59 -7.81
N GLN A 170 3.74 1.95 -8.95
CA GLN A 170 4.63 0.79 -8.97
C GLN A 170 6.08 1.17 -8.61
N ALA A 171 6.57 2.28 -9.15
CA ALA A 171 7.89 2.82 -8.81
C ALA A 171 8.03 3.13 -7.31
N TYR A 172 6.95 3.55 -6.67
CA TYR A 172 6.87 3.80 -5.23
C TYR A 172 6.77 2.49 -4.41
N PHE A 173 5.92 1.56 -4.82
CA PHE A 173 5.66 0.32 -4.09
C PHE A 173 6.84 -0.63 -4.07
N LEU A 174 7.68 -0.65 -5.11
CA LEU A 174 8.83 -1.54 -5.18
C LEU A 174 9.85 -1.32 -4.03
N PRO A 175 10.44 -0.13 -3.85
CA PRO A 175 11.41 0.10 -2.77
C PRO A 175 10.77 0.08 -1.38
N THR A 176 9.54 0.58 -1.24
CA THR A 176 8.86 0.59 0.06
C THR A 176 8.45 -0.83 0.49
N GLY A 177 7.93 -1.64 -0.43
CA GLY A 177 7.65 -3.06 -0.21
C GLY A 177 8.92 -3.86 0.11
N GLY A 178 10.02 -3.59 -0.61
CA GLY A 178 11.33 -4.17 -0.30
C GLY A 178 11.80 -3.86 1.13
N MET A 179 11.67 -2.61 1.58
CA MET A 179 12.02 -2.24 2.97
C MET A 179 11.12 -2.94 3.99
N ILE A 180 9.81 -3.02 3.73
CA ILE A 180 8.86 -3.71 4.62
C ILE A 180 9.22 -5.19 4.75
N LEU A 181 9.57 -5.85 3.65
CA LEU A 181 10.01 -7.25 3.65
C LEU A 181 11.27 -7.46 4.49
N ILE A 182 12.30 -6.66 4.25
CA ILE A 182 13.57 -6.74 4.99
C ILE A 182 13.35 -6.51 6.49
N SER A 183 12.40 -5.64 6.86
CA SER A 183 12.15 -5.31 8.26
C SER A 183 11.34 -6.37 9.03
N HIS A 184 10.83 -7.39 8.33
CA HIS A 184 10.10 -8.53 8.89
C HIS A 184 10.90 -9.85 8.86
N GLY A 185 12.03 -9.90 8.15
CA GLY A 185 13.00 -11.00 8.21
C GLY A 185 13.92 -10.87 9.40
#